data_AF-A0AA39YW83-F1
#
_entry.id   AF-A0AA39YW83-F1
#
_cell.length_a   1.000
_cell.length_b   1.000
_cell.length_c   1.000
_cell.angle_alpha   90.00
_cell.angle_beta   90.00
_cell.angle_gamma   90.00
#
_symmetry.space_group_name_H-M   'P 1'
#
loop_
_entity.id
_entity.type
_entity.pdbx_description
1 polymer ?
#
loop_
_entity_poly.entity_id
_entity_poly.type
_entity_poly.pdbx_seq_one_letter_code
_entity_poly.pdbx_strand_id
1 'polypeptide(L)'
;MPKYKALVELPNGGESTNLTEWTTPDCQRIQQYAEALRIYLESDAELHRSEFYRQQTIFPEEVYTRLRQWVDGTSSRRMMWIEGPYSPGVLTLSNHIGVAAVDQVMDAQLPCIAHFCKSQYSFASESLSHRDAAVLSLFYSVIHQLAYLLPIQAPIADRRLDPQEFAKLDEKLKSVPAALNIIEALLEHAPPTIAWVIDGLQYAGDLSTNQLLLDFVELLRGQERKRIWKVVFTTGGRSQVLDRGIRPWERVDASGMVQARGGRAHPGGVFM
;
A
#
# COMPACT_ATOMS: atom_id res chain seq x y z
N MET A 1 38.23 -1.05 -19.87
CA MET A 1 37.40 -0.56 -20.99
C MET A 1 37.64 -1.44 -22.20
N PRO A 2 36.58 -2.00 -22.78
CA PRO A 2 36.45 -1.93 -24.23
C PRO A 2 35.04 -1.48 -24.66
N LYS A 3 35.03 -0.67 -25.73
CA LYS A 3 33.87 -0.20 -26.48
C LYS A 3 33.38 -1.32 -27.39
N TYR A 4 32.07 -1.58 -27.45
CA TYR A 4 31.47 -2.32 -28.55
C TYR A 4 30.54 -1.40 -29.34
N LYS A 5 30.99 -1.11 -30.56
CA LYS A 5 30.27 -0.49 -31.65
C LYS A 5 29.93 -1.66 -32.57
N ALA A 6 28.66 -2.02 -32.72
CA ALA A 6 28.23 -3.01 -33.70
C ALA A 6 27.37 -2.29 -34.76
N LEU A 7 27.92 -2.27 -35.97
CA LEU A 7 27.26 -1.90 -37.21
C LEU A 7 26.20 -2.95 -37.54
N VAL A 8 24.99 -2.52 -37.89
CA VAL A 8 23.97 -3.38 -38.51
C VAL A 8 23.94 -3.03 -39.99
N GLU A 9 24.40 -3.96 -40.83
CA GLU A 9 24.21 -3.93 -42.27
C GLU A 9 22.73 -4.25 -42.59
N LEU A 10 22.13 -3.45 -43.46
CA LEU A 10 20.77 -3.67 -43.98
C LEU A 10 20.82 -4.65 -45.17
N PRO A 11 19.96 -5.68 -45.23
CA PRO A 11 19.71 -6.39 -46.47
C PRO A 11 18.70 -5.63 -47.33
N ASN A 12 19.07 -5.45 -48.60
CA ASN A 12 18.22 -5.00 -49.68
C ASN A 12 17.15 -6.05 -50.02
N GLY A 13 15.95 -5.57 -50.37
CA GLY A 13 15.11 -6.19 -51.40
C GLY A 13 14.07 -7.20 -50.95
N GLY A 14 12.87 -6.69 -50.65
CA GLY A 14 11.59 -7.19 -51.15
C GLY A 14 11.21 -8.65 -50.89
N GLU A 15 10.35 -8.85 -49.90
CA GLU A 15 9.16 -9.70 -50.05
C GLU A 15 8.16 -9.39 -48.92
N SER A 16 6.95 -9.02 -49.33
CA SER A 16 5.83 -8.68 -48.45
C SER A 16 5.40 -9.89 -47.64
N THR A 17 5.75 -9.90 -46.35
CA THR A 17 5.08 -10.73 -45.35
C THR A 17 4.56 -9.83 -44.25
N ASN A 18 3.24 -9.68 -44.20
CA ASN A 18 2.52 -9.15 -43.05
C ASN A 18 2.78 -10.09 -41.85
N LEU A 19 3.89 -9.86 -41.16
CA LEU A 19 4.09 -10.35 -39.82
C LEU A 19 3.32 -9.40 -38.91
N THR A 20 2.20 -9.86 -38.38
CA THR A 20 1.58 -9.28 -37.19
C THR A 20 2.68 -9.11 -36.14
N GLU A 21 3.15 -7.86 -35.99
CA GLU A 21 3.95 -7.43 -34.86
C GLU A 21 3.20 -7.91 -33.61
N TRP A 22 3.81 -8.82 -32.86
CA TRP A 22 3.30 -9.24 -31.57
C TRP A 22 3.42 -8.03 -30.65
N THR A 23 2.43 -7.15 -30.67
CA THR A 23 2.37 -5.99 -29.81
C THR A 23 2.30 -6.49 -28.36
N THR A 24 3.33 -6.19 -27.58
CA THR A 24 3.38 -6.45 -26.15
C THR A 24 2.08 -5.96 -25.52
N PRO A 25 1.31 -6.83 -24.82
CA PRO A 25 0.08 -6.41 -24.14
C PRO A 25 0.30 -5.15 -23.31
N ASP A 26 -0.67 -4.24 -23.29
CA ASP A 26 -0.50 -2.94 -22.61
C ASP A 26 -0.14 -3.10 -21.13
N CYS A 27 -0.67 -4.12 -20.46
CA CYS A 27 -0.33 -4.45 -19.08
C CYS A 27 1.18 -4.77 -18.91
N GLN A 28 1.79 -5.49 -19.86
CA GLN A 28 3.22 -5.83 -19.80
C GLN A 28 4.10 -4.59 -20.01
N ARG A 29 3.68 -3.65 -20.87
CA ARG A 29 4.37 -2.36 -21.03
C ARG A 29 4.33 -1.53 -19.75
N ILE A 30 3.15 -1.43 -19.13
CA ILE A 30 2.97 -0.71 -17.86
C ILE A 30 3.82 -1.35 -16.76
N GLN A 31 3.86 -2.69 -16.68
CA GLN A 31 4.74 -3.41 -15.76
C GLN A 31 6.22 -3.08 -15.98
N GLN A 32 6.68 -3.01 -17.24
CA GLN A 32 8.04 -2.59 -17.56
C GLN A 32 8.37 -1.18 -17.08
N TYR A 33 7.43 -0.23 -17.19
CA TYR A 33 7.62 1.13 -16.68
C TYR A 33 7.66 1.17 -15.15
N ALA A 34 6.84 0.33 -14.51
CA ALA A 34 6.76 0.24 -13.06
C ALA A 34 7.92 -0.55 -12.41
N GLU A 35 8.69 -1.33 -13.16
CA GLU A 35 9.75 -2.20 -12.63
C GLU A 35 10.83 -1.42 -11.84
N ALA A 36 11.13 -0.19 -12.25
CA ALA A 36 12.07 0.66 -11.51
C ALA A 36 11.59 0.97 -10.08
N LEU A 37 10.27 0.90 -9.83
CA LEU A 37 9.65 1.16 -8.54
C LEU A 37 9.69 -0.06 -7.60
N ARG A 38 10.16 -1.22 -8.07
CA ARG A 38 10.25 -2.44 -7.27
C ARG A 38 11.09 -2.25 -6.00
N ILE A 39 12.04 -1.31 -6.01
CA ILE A 39 12.88 -0.98 -4.86
C ILE A 39 12.10 -0.39 -3.67
N TYR A 40 10.87 0.09 -3.90
CA TYR A 40 9.99 0.63 -2.86
C TYR A 40 9.04 -0.40 -2.28
N LEU A 41 9.04 -1.63 -2.81
CA LEU A 41 8.36 -2.76 -2.19
C LEU A 41 9.10 -3.16 -0.91
N GLU A 42 8.35 -3.65 0.06
CA GLU A 42 8.94 -4.21 1.26
C GLU A 42 9.58 -5.57 0.99
N SER A 43 10.65 -5.85 1.75
CA SER A 43 11.31 -7.13 1.65
C SER A 43 10.52 -8.21 2.38
N ASP A 44 10.43 -9.41 1.82
CA ASP A 44 9.82 -10.57 2.50
C ASP A 44 10.39 -10.79 3.90
N ALA A 45 11.66 -10.46 4.14
CA ALA A 45 12.32 -10.57 5.43
C ALA A 45 11.72 -9.68 6.53
N GLU A 46 10.99 -8.63 6.17
CA GLU A 46 10.29 -7.74 7.11
C GLU A 46 8.92 -8.29 7.47
N LEU A 47 8.23 -8.91 6.51
CA LEU A 47 7.00 -9.66 6.74
C LEU A 47 7.24 -10.93 7.58
N HIS A 48 8.32 -11.66 7.34
CA HIS A 48 8.66 -12.84 8.16
C HIS A 48 9.08 -12.45 9.59
N ARG A 49 9.70 -11.28 9.77
CA ARG A 49 9.99 -10.76 11.12
C ARG A 49 8.71 -10.53 11.89
N SER A 50 7.67 -9.97 11.28
CA SER A 50 6.41 -9.70 11.96
C SER A 50 5.59 -10.97 12.25
N GLU A 51 5.70 -12.01 11.43
CA GLU A 51 5.14 -13.34 11.70
C GLU A 51 5.71 -13.99 12.98
N PHE A 52 7.04 -13.91 13.18
CA PHE A 52 7.69 -14.51 14.37
C PHE A 52 7.15 -13.93 15.69
N TYR A 53 6.85 -12.63 15.74
CA TYR A 53 6.33 -11.98 16.94
C TYR A 53 4.79 -11.98 17.03
N ARG A 54 4.07 -12.37 15.96
CA ARG A 54 2.62 -12.69 16.04
C ARG A 54 2.36 -13.76 17.09
N GLN A 55 3.27 -14.71 17.25
CA GLN A 55 3.19 -15.76 18.25
C GLN A 55 3.33 -15.25 19.70
N GLN A 56 3.81 -14.01 19.89
CA GLN A 56 4.12 -13.44 21.21
C GLN A 56 3.17 -12.31 21.64
N THR A 57 2.30 -11.81 20.76
CA THR A 57 1.47 -10.63 21.03
C THR A 57 0.01 -11.02 21.31
N ILE A 58 -0.53 -10.59 22.46
CA ILE A 58 -1.96 -10.77 22.79
C ILE A 58 -2.79 -9.85 21.89
N PHE A 59 -3.40 -10.45 20.87
CA PHE A 59 -4.28 -9.78 19.94
C PHE A 59 -5.70 -9.66 20.53
N PRO A 60 -6.33 -8.47 20.57
CA PRO A 60 -7.73 -8.39 20.98
C PRO A 60 -8.62 -9.16 19.99
N GLU A 61 -9.30 -10.20 20.47
CA GLU A 61 -10.19 -11.05 19.67
C GLU A 61 -11.26 -10.24 18.90
N GLU A 62 -11.68 -9.11 19.46
CA GLU A 62 -12.64 -8.21 18.83
C GLU A 62 -12.08 -7.54 17.56
N VAL A 63 -10.77 -7.25 17.52
CA VAL A 63 -10.10 -6.74 16.32
C VAL A 63 -10.05 -7.84 15.26
N TYR A 64 -9.78 -9.08 15.67
CA TYR A 64 -9.67 -10.23 14.77
C TYR A 64 -11.01 -10.56 14.13
N THR A 65 -12.05 -10.56 14.95
CA THR A 65 -13.44 -10.74 14.51
C THR A 65 -13.85 -9.66 13.53
N ARG A 66 -13.49 -8.39 13.79
CA ARG A 66 -13.80 -7.29 12.86
C ARG A 66 -13.04 -7.38 11.54
N LEU A 67 -11.75 -7.74 11.57
CA LEU A 67 -10.97 -7.98 10.35
C LEU A 67 -11.60 -9.10 9.53
N ARG A 68 -11.95 -10.23 10.16
CA ARG A 68 -12.61 -11.35 9.49
C ARG A 68 -13.93 -10.92 8.85
N GLN A 69 -14.78 -10.22 9.60
CA GLN A 69 -16.06 -9.71 9.08
C GLN A 69 -15.88 -8.73 7.92
N TRP A 70 -14.82 -7.91 7.96
CA TRP A 70 -14.44 -7.02 6.87
C TRP A 70 -13.99 -7.82 5.63
N VAL A 71 -13.14 -8.84 5.77
CA VAL A 71 -12.71 -9.71 4.64
C VAL A 71 -13.87 -10.53 4.08
N ASP A 72 -14.74 -11.07 4.91
CA ASP A 72 -15.87 -11.91 4.47
C ASP A 72 -17.01 -11.09 3.83
N GLY A 73 -16.98 -9.76 3.95
CA GLY A 73 -18.03 -8.88 3.42
C GLY A 73 -19.32 -8.90 4.23
N THR A 74 -19.30 -9.53 5.39
CA THR A 74 -20.42 -9.49 6.35
C THR A 74 -20.52 -8.13 7.03
N SER A 75 -19.42 -7.37 7.06
CA SER A 75 -19.42 -5.96 7.44
C SER A 75 -19.96 -5.07 6.32
N SER A 76 -20.82 -4.10 6.67
CA SER A 76 -21.20 -3.01 5.76
C SER A 76 -20.08 -2.02 5.47
N ARG A 77 -18.97 -2.08 6.24
CA ARG A 77 -17.83 -1.17 6.11
C ARG A 77 -16.87 -1.66 5.03
N ARG A 78 -16.60 -0.80 4.05
CA ARG A 78 -15.58 -1.01 2.99
C ARG A 78 -14.21 -0.50 3.43
N MET A 79 -14.18 0.65 4.11
CA MET A 79 -12.99 1.21 4.74
C MET A 79 -13.04 1.00 6.26
N MET A 80 -11.88 0.75 6.85
CA MET A 80 -11.70 0.63 8.30
C MET A 80 -10.33 1.17 8.71
N TRP A 81 -10.25 1.79 9.88
CA TRP A 81 -8.99 2.17 10.51
C TRP A 81 -8.89 1.52 11.89
N ILE A 82 -7.84 0.75 12.13
CA ILE A 82 -7.56 0.13 13.41
C ILE A 82 -6.40 0.87 14.07
N GLU A 83 -6.68 1.52 15.18
CA GLU A 83 -5.69 2.26 15.96
C GLU A 83 -5.23 1.42 17.14
N GLY A 84 -3.98 0.98 17.09
CA GLY A 84 -3.28 0.34 18.19
C GLY A 84 -2.61 1.36 19.13
N PRO A 85 -2.17 0.92 20.32
CA PRO A 85 -1.48 1.80 21.25
C PRO A 85 -0.18 2.30 20.62
N TYR A 86 0.17 3.55 20.91
CA TYR A 86 1.47 4.07 20.53
C TYR A 86 2.56 3.31 21.31
N SER A 87 3.45 2.63 20.59
CA SER A 87 4.62 1.96 21.16
C SER A 87 5.86 2.44 20.42
N PRO A 88 6.85 3.04 21.11
CA PRO A 88 8.13 3.36 20.49
C PRO A 88 8.93 2.07 20.30
N GLY A 89 8.90 1.50 19.09
CA GLY A 89 9.61 0.27 18.77
C GLY A 89 9.46 -0.12 17.29
N VAL A 90 10.30 -1.04 16.83
CA VAL A 90 10.37 -1.48 15.42
C VAL A 90 9.17 -2.35 15.02
N LEU A 91 8.49 -2.98 15.99
CA LEU A 91 7.32 -3.82 15.77
C LEU A 91 6.21 -3.40 16.74
N THR A 92 5.18 -2.75 16.19
CA THR A 92 4.02 -2.27 16.93
C THR A 92 2.87 -3.26 16.82
N LEU A 93 1.89 -3.18 17.74
CA LEU A 93 0.63 -3.93 17.60
C LEU A 93 -0.03 -3.67 16.23
N SER A 94 0.11 -2.46 15.68
CA SER A 94 -0.44 -2.12 14.36
C SER A 94 0.15 -2.97 13.24
N ASN A 95 1.46 -3.21 13.27
CA ASN A 95 2.13 -4.05 12.29
C ASN A 95 1.60 -5.49 12.31
N HIS A 96 1.38 -6.05 13.50
CA HIS A 96 0.75 -7.38 13.65
C HIS A 96 -0.68 -7.42 13.13
N ILE A 97 -1.46 -6.35 13.35
CA ILE A 97 -2.82 -6.23 12.79
C ILE A 97 -2.76 -6.15 11.26
N GLY A 98 -1.81 -5.38 10.70
CA GLY A 98 -1.60 -5.28 9.27
C GLY A 98 -1.27 -6.64 8.64
N VAL A 99 -0.31 -7.37 9.20
CA VAL A 99 0.07 -8.71 8.72
C VAL A 99 -1.10 -9.69 8.80
N ALA A 100 -1.80 -9.71 9.94
CA ALA A 100 -2.98 -10.56 10.09
C ALA A 100 -4.09 -10.21 9.08
N ALA A 101 -4.22 -8.93 8.70
CA ALA A 101 -5.15 -8.51 7.66
C ALA A 101 -4.71 -8.99 6.26
N VAL A 102 -3.41 -8.91 5.93
CA VAL A 102 -2.86 -9.45 4.68
C VAL A 102 -3.14 -10.95 4.61
N ASP A 103 -2.83 -11.71 5.66
CA ASP A 103 -3.06 -13.16 5.68
C ASP A 103 -4.52 -13.51 5.43
N GLN A 104 -5.45 -12.84 6.13
CA GLN A 104 -6.88 -13.09 5.92
C GLN A 104 -7.34 -12.76 4.51
N VAL A 105 -6.82 -11.68 3.91
CA VAL A 105 -7.12 -11.30 2.53
C VAL A 105 -6.59 -12.34 1.54
N MET A 106 -5.37 -12.84 1.77
CA MET A 106 -4.74 -13.86 0.95
C MET A 106 -5.44 -15.22 1.09
N ASP A 107 -5.85 -15.61 2.30
CA ASP A 107 -6.65 -16.80 2.59
C ASP A 107 -8.02 -16.73 1.87
N ALA A 108 -8.60 -15.54 1.76
CA ALA A 108 -9.82 -15.28 1.01
C ALA A 108 -9.58 -15.17 -0.52
N GLN A 109 -8.35 -15.38 -1.00
CA GLN A 109 -7.95 -15.33 -2.41
C GLN A 109 -8.29 -14.00 -3.10
N LEU A 110 -8.25 -12.89 -2.35
CA LEU A 110 -8.50 -11.56 -2.90
C LEU A 110 -7.19 -10.93 -3.39
N PRO A 111 -7.17 -10.26 -4.55
CA PRO A 111 -6.05 -9.42 -4.95
C PRO A 111 -5.76 -8.37 -3.87
N CYS A 112 -4.51 -8.33 -3.40
CA CYS A 112 -4.11 -7.50 -2.28
C CYS A 112 -3.05 -6.48 -2.68
N ILE A 113 -3.22 -5.25 -2.24
CA ILE A 113 -2.17 -4.23 -2.19
C ILE A 113 -1.82 -4.01 -0.73
N ALA A 114 -0.57 -4.23 -0.37
CA ALA A 114 -0.09 -4.10 1.00
C ALA A 114 1.10 -3.14 1.08
N HIS A 115 1.09 -2.24 2.05
CA HIS A 115 2.24 -1.39 2.38
C HIS A 115 2.27 -1.06 3.87
N PHE A 116 3.44 -1.16 4.46
CA PHE A 116 3.77 -0.89 5.84
C PHE A 116 4.79 0.24 5.89
N CYS A 117 4.28 1.44 6.16
CA CYS A 117 5.12 2.61 6.34
C CYS A 117 6.05 2.41 7.55
N LYS A 118 7.28 2.91 7.45
CA LYS A 118 8.31 2.80 8.47
C LYS A 118 8.71 4.16 9.01
N SER A 119 9.26 4.19 10.21
CA SER A 119 9.88 5.40 10.77
C SER A 119 11.24 5.73 10.14
N GLN A 120 11.88 4.75 9.48
CA GLN A 120 13.19 4.87 8.87
C GLN A 120 13.24 4.16 7.51
N TYR A 121 13.94 4.79 6.57
CA TYR A 121 14.13 4.32 5.20
C TYR A 121 15.60 4.49 4.83
N SER A 122 16.20 3.46 4.21
CA SER A 122 17.62 3.45 3.84
C SER A 122 17.97 4.46 2.75
N PHE A 123 17.01 4.85 1.91
CA PHE A 123 17.18 5.84 0.84
C PHE A 123 16.86 7.28 1.30
N ALA A 124 16.45 7.48 2.56
CA ALA A 124 16.35 8.82 3.11
C ALA A 124 17.73 9.46 3.22
N SER A 125 17.77 10.79 3.13
CA SER A 125 19.02 11.56 3.10
C SER A 125 18.82 12.92 3.77
N GLU A 126 19.87 13.75 3.83
CA GLU A 126 19.74 15.13 4.35
C GLU A 126 18.72 15.97 3.58
N SER A 127 18.52 15.68 2.29
CA SER A 127 17.56 16.36 1.42
C SER A 127 16.18 15.69 1.32
N LEU A 128 16.03 14.47 1.86
CA LEU A 128 14.79 13.71 1.83
C LEU A 128 14.52 13.15 3.22
N SER A 129 13.59 13.76 3.94
CA SER A 129 13.26 13.33 5.30
C SER A 129 12.71 11.90 5.30
N HIS A 130 12.81 11.19 6.43
CA HIS A 130 12.21 9.86 6.55
C HIS A 130 10.69 9.86 6.33
N ARG A 131 10.00 10.97 6.63
CA ARG A 131 8.56 11.11 6.37
C ARG A 131 8.28 11.23 4.87
N ASP A 132 9.05 12.07 4.18
CA ASP A 132 8.94 12.22 2.74
C ASP A 132 9.26 10.90 2.02
N ALA A 133 10.28 10.19 2.51
CA ALA A 133 10.63 8.85 2.06
C ALA A 133 9.47 7.85 2.28
N ALA A 134 8.76 7.93 3.41
CA ALA A 134 7.58 7.10 3.67
C ALA A 134 6.44 7.38 2.69
N VAL A 135 6.20 8.66 2.36
CA VAL A 135 5.23 9.04 1.32
C VAL A 135 5.64 8.50 -0.04
N LEU A 136 6.87 8.73 -0.48
CA LEU A 136 7.35 8.23 -1.78
C LEU A 136 7.27 6.70 -1.84
N SER A 137 7.69 6.01 -0.78
CA SER A 137 7.63 4.55 -0.70
C SER A 137 6.20 4.03 -0.84
N LEU A 138 5.23 4.66 -0.16
CA LEU A 138 3.82 4.27 -0.25
C LEU A 138 3.30 4.39 -1.67
N PHE A 139 3.46 5.54 -2.31
CA PHE A 139 2.85 5.80 -3.62
C PHE A 139 3.51 4.95 -4.69
N TYR A 140 4.83 4.80 -4.66
CA TYR A 140 5.56 4.05 -5.67
C TYR A 140 5.37 2.54 -5.53
N SER A 141 5.30 2.05 -4.28
CA SER A 141 4.90 0.67 -4.00
C SER A 141 3.49 0.37 -4.52
N VAL A 142 2.54 1.30 -4.30
CA VAL A 142 1.16 1.16 -4.79
C VAL A 142 1.11 1.14 -6.32
N ILE A 143 1.83 2.03 -7.01
CA ILE A 143 1.91 2.03 -8.48
C ILE A 143 2.44 0.68 -8.98
N HIS A 144 3.53 0.19 -8.39
CA HIS A 144 4.09 -1.11 -8.76
C HIS A 144 3.07 -2.23 -8.57
N GLN A 145 2.48 -2.35 -7.39
CA GLN A 145 1.51 -3.43 -7.12
C GLN A 145 0.28 -3.36 -8.03
N LEU A 146 -0.26 -2.15 -8.28
CA LEU A 146 -1.38 -1.97 -9.20
C LEU A 146 -1.04 -2.38 -10.64
N ALA A 147 0.14 -2.00 -11.15
CA ALA A 147 0.60 -2.38 -12.48
C ALA A 147 0.65 -3.91 -12.67
N TYR A 148 1.04 -4.63 -11.62
CA TYR A 148 1.08 -6.09 -11.62
C TYR A 148 -0.27 -6.76 -11.35
N LEU A 149 -1.29 -6.01 -10.89
CA LEU A 149 -2.66 -6.50 -10.73
C LEU A 149 -3.55 -6.27 -11.97
N LEU A 150 -3.05 -5.58 -13.00
CA LEU A 150 -3.83 -5.31 -14.21
C LEU A 150 -4.21 -6.61 -14.94
N PRO A 151 -5.45 -6.74 -15.41
CA PRO A 151 -5.89 -7.91 -16.18
C PRO A 151 -5.20 -7.95 -17.55
N ILE A 152 -4.68 -9.11 -17.94
CA ILE A 152 -3.88 -9.31 -19.17
C ILE A 152 -4.63 -8.95 -20.46
N GLN A 153 -5.96 -9.04 -20.44
CA GLN A 153 -6.79 -9.04 -21.66
C GLN A 153 -7.51 -7.71 -21.92
N ALA A 154 -7.35 -6.70 -21.05
CA ALA A 154 -7.99 -5.40 -21.25
C ALA A 154 -7.07 -4.47 -22.06
N PRO A 155 -7.50 -3.92 -23.21
CA PRO A 155 -6.74 -2.86 -23.87
C PRO A 155 -6.70 -1.62 -22.96
N ILE A 156 -5.52 -1.03 -22.80
CA ILE A 156 -5.31 0.14 -21.93
C ILE A 156 -4.79 1.27 -22.80
N ALA A 157 -5.72 2.12 -23.24
CA ALA A 157 -5.42 3.31 -24.03
C ALA A 157 -5.56 4.58 -23.17
N ASP A 158 -4.82 4.66 -22.07
CA ASP A 158 -4.78 5.83 -21.19
C ASP A 158 -3.41 6.51 -21.24
N ARG A 159 -3.38 7.76 -21.73
CA ARG A 159 -2.15 8.57 -21.83
C ARG A 159 -1.52 8.88 -20.47
N ARG A 160 -2.27 8.76 -19.38
CA ARG A 160 -1.73 8.88 -18.01
C ARG A 160 -0.81 7.70 -17.64
N LEU A 161 -0.83 6.62 -18.44
CA LEU A 161 -0.02 5.42 -18.27
C LEU A 161 1.12 5.31 -19.31
N ASP A 162 1.39 6.40 -20.02
CA ASP A 162 2.51 6.50 -20.97
C ASP A 162 3.86 6.61 -20.23
N PRO A 163 4.98 6.18 -20.86
CA PRO A 163 6.29 6.17 -20.22
C PRO A 163 6.78 7.55 -19.77
N GLN A 164 6.30 8.63 -20.42
CA GLN A 164 6.63 10.00 -20.02
C GLN A 164 6.04 10.38 -18.66
N GLU A 165 4.92 9.79 -18.25
CA GLU A 165 4.33 10.03 -16.94
C GLU A 165 5.13 9.30 -15.85
N PHE A 166 5.54 8.05 -16.09
CA PHE A 166 6.44 7.32 -15.20
C PHE A 166 7.81 8.00 -15.06
N ALA A 167 8.32 8.62 -16.12
CA ALA A 167 9.57 9.38 -16.09
C ALA A 167 9.53 10.63 -15.19
N LYS A 168 8.34 11.09 -14.76
CA LYS A 168 8.19 12.19 -13.79
C LYS A 168 8.37 11.73 -12.34
N LEU A 169 8.37 10.42 -12.09
CA LEU A 169 8.58 9.86 -10.76
C LEU A 169 10.07 10.00 -10.39
N ASP A 170 10.35 10.80 -9.38
CA ASP A 170 11.69 11.09 -8.87
C ASP A 170 11.70 11.07 -7.32
N GLU A 171 12.88 11.06 -6.71
CA GLU A 171 13.04 11.01 -5.26
C GLU A 171 12.70 12.34 -4.54
N LYS A 172 11.63 13.02 -4.96
CA LYS A 172 11.19 14.32 -4.42
C LYS A 172 9.68 14.36 -4.28
N LEU A 173 9.16 14.93 -3.19
CA LEU A 173 7.71 15.03 -2.94
C LEU A 173 6.91 15.70 -4.07
N LYS A 174 7.53 16.59 -4.85
CA LYS A 174 6.89 17.25 -6.00
C LYS A 174 6.40 16.27 -7.07
N SER A 175 6.87 15.03 -7.09
CA SER A 175 6.43 13.98 -8.02
C SER A 175 5.18 13.24 -7.54
N VAL A 176 4.78 13.39 -6.27
CA VAL A 176 3.62 12.71 -5.69
C VAL A 176 2.31 13.05 -6.41
N PRO A 177 2.04 14.29 -6.87
CA PRO A 177 0.87 14.56 -7.71
C PRO A 177 0.85 13.77 -9.03
N ALA A 178 2.01 13.56 -9.67
CA ALA A 178 2.10 12.70 -10.84
C ALA A 178 1.86 11.22 -10.47
N ALA A 179 2.38 10.79 -9.32
CA ALA A 179 2.13 9.45 -8.79
C ALA A 179 0.63 9.21 -8.53
N LEU A 180 -0.08 10.17 -7.92
CA LEU A 180 -1.54 10.11 -7.72
C LEU A 180 -2.29 9.94 -9.03
N ASN A 181 -1.91 10.70 -10.07
CA ASN A 181 -2.53 10.62 -11.38
C ASN A 181 -2.34 9.24 -12.03
N ILE A 182 -1.14 8.65 -11.88
CA ILE A 182 -0.86 7.28 -12.34
C ILE A 182 -1.70 6.26 -11.55
N ILE A 183 -1.77 6.40 -10.23
CA ILE A 183 -2.58 5.51 -9.38
C ILE A 183 -4.06 5.59 -9.82
N GLU A 184 -4.60 6.79 -9.99
CA GLU A 184 -5.99 6.97 -10.44
C GLU A 184 -6.24 6.30 -11.79
N ALA A 185 -5.34 6.46 -12.76
CA ALA A 185 -5.43 5.81 -14.06
C ALA A 185 -5.34 4.28 -13.96
N LEU A 186 -4.40 3.74 -13.19
CA LEU A 186 -4.29 2.29 -12.95
C LEU A 186 -5.57 1.73 -12.31
N LEU A 187 -6.19 2.48 -11.40
CA LEU A 187 -7.44 2.09 -10.74
C LEU A 187 -8.63 2.00 -11.67
N GLU A 188 -8.63 2.69 -12.82
CA GLU A 188 -9.69 2.52 -13.82
C GLU A 188 -9.66 1.14 -14.47
N HIS A 189 -8.46 0.57 -14.60
CA HIS A 189 -8.21 -0.72 -15.25
C HIS A 189 -8.00 -1.89 -14.26
N ALA A 190 -7.97 -1.61 -12.96
CA ALA A 190 -7.72 -2.62 -11.95
C ALA A 190 -8.85 -3.67 -11.85
N PRO A 191 -8.63 -4.83 -11.22
CA PRO A 191 -9.64 -5.88 -11.08
C PRO A 191 -10.94 -5.43 -10.39
N PRO A 192 -12.08 -6.13 -10.60
CA PRO A 192 -13.35 -5.82 -9.96
C PRO A 192 -13.36 -5.96 -8.43
N THR A 193 -12.39 -6.67 -7.88
CA THR A 193 -12.23 -6.87 -6.44
C THR A 193 -10.78 -6.65 -6.04
N ILE A 194 -10.55 -5.74 -5.09
CA ILE A 194 -9.21 -5.44 -4.56
C ILE A 194 -9.32 -5.12 -3.06
N ALA A 195 -8.40 -5.68 -2.29
CA ALA A 195 -8.19 -5.37 -0.90
C ALA A 195 -6.90 -4.56 -0.70
N TRP A 196 -6.93 -3.64 0.26
CA TRP A 196 -5.82 -2.75 0.59
C TRP A 196 -5.51 -2.87 2.06
N VAL A 197 -4.25 -3.09 2.39
CA VAL A 197 -3.74 -3.11 3.75
C VAL A 197 -2.61 -2.07 3.85
N ILE A 198 -2.86 -0.99 4.60
CA ILE A 198 -1.88 0.08 4.77
C ILE A 198 -1.58 0.23 6.26
N ASP A 199 -0.39 -0.22 6.70
CA ASP A 199 0.10 -0.04 8.06
C ASP A 199 1.00 1.18 8.17
N GLY A 200 1.03 1.77 9.37
CA GLY A 200 2.05 2.74 9.73
C GLY A 200 1.85 4.14 9.16
N LEU A 201 0.68 4.51 8.63
CA LEU A 201 0.47 5.80 7.96
C LEU A 201 0.84 7.02 8.84
N GLN A 202 0.85 6.88 10.17
CA GLN A 202 1.35 7.88 11.11
C GLN A 202 2.83 8.26 10.91
N TYR A 203 3.63 7.39 10.29
CA TYR A 203 5.04 7.66 9.98
C TYR A 203 5.23 8.53 8.73
N ALA A 204 4.23 8.61 7.87
CA ALA A 204 4.27 9.40 6.64
C ALA A 204 3.68 10.81 6.81
N GLY A 205 2.88 11.05 7.86
CA GLY A 205 2.11 12.29 8.01
C GLY A 205 2.81 13.41 8.77
N ASP A 206 2.85 14.59 8.16
CA ASP A 206 3.20 15.87 8.77
C ASP A 206 2.57 17.06 8.03
N LEU A 207 2.91 18.30 8.43
CA LEU A 207 2.33 19.52 7.85
C LEU A 207 2.51 19.61 6.32
N SER A 208 3.63 19.10 5.78
CA SER A 208 3.96 19.14 4.35
C SER A 208 3.30 18.01 3.54
N THR A 209 3.04 16.86 4.17
CA THR A 209 2.62 15.63 3.48
C THR A 209 1.15 15.29 3.70
N ASN A 210 0.52 15.82 4.76
CA ASN A 210 -0.85 15.51 5.16
C ASN A 210 -1.87 15.70 4.02
N GLN A 211 -1.72 16.72 3.19
CA GLN A 211 -2.68 16.94 2.09
C GLN A 211 -2.54 15.87 1.01
N LEU A 212 -1.31 15.50 0.63
CA LEU A 212 -1.04 14.44 -0.35
C LEU A 212 -1.60 13.09 0.11
N LEU A 213 -1.40 12.77 1.39
CA LEU A 213 -1.94 11.56 1.99
C LEU A 213 -3.47 11.57 2.09
N LEU A 214 -4.07 12.74 2.36
CA LEU A 214 -5.52 12.88 2.37
C LEU A 214 -6.11 12.71 0.97
N ASP A 215 -5.49 13.30 -0.05
CA ASP A 215 -5.91 13.14 -1.45
C ASP A 215 -5.87 11.66 -1.86
N PHE A 216 -4.86 10.92 -1.40
CA PHE A 216 -4.80 9.47 -1.58
C PHE A 216 -5.93 8.72 -0.85
N VAL A 217 -6.22 9.05 0.41
CA VAL A 217 -7.34 8.43 1.15
C VAL A 217 -8.69 8.70 0.46
N GLU A 218 -8.90 9.93 -0.03
CA GLU A 218 -10.11 10.30 -0.77
C GLU A 218 -10.19 9.60 -2.13
N LEU A 219 -9.06 9.42 -2.83
CA LEU A 219 -8.99 8.62 -4.05
C LEU A 219 -9.46 7.17 -3.79
N LEU A 220 -8.94 6.54 -2.72
CA LEU A 220 -9.36 5.19 -2.34
C LEU A 220 -10.85 5.16 -1.97
N ARG A 221 -11.36 6.16 -1.24
CA ARG A 221 -12.79 6.26 -0.89
C ARG A 221 -13.67 6.41 -2.13
N GLY A 222 -13.24 7.15 -3.13
CA GLY A 222 -13.93 7.32 -4.41
C GLY A 222 -14.16 6.00 -5.17
N GLN A 223 -13.36 4.96 -4.90
CA GLN A 223 -13.51 3.64 -5.53
C GLN A 223 -14.62 2.78 -4.89
N GLU A 224 -15.10 3.13 -3.70
CA GLU A 224 -16.10 2.34 -2.97
C GLU A 224 -17.36 2.06 -3.80
N ARG A 225 -17.75 2.94 -4.73
CA ARG A 225 -18.96 2.78 -5.55
C ARG A 225 -18.71 2.05 -6.87
N LYS A 226 -17.44 1.93 -7.31
CA LYS A 226 -17.08 1.41 -8.63
C LYS A 226 -16.86 -0.09 -8.64
N ARG A 227 -16.38 -0.65 -7.53
CA ARG A 227 -15.90 -2.04 -7.46
C ARG A 227 -16.04 -2.62 -6.05
N ILE A 228 -15.82 -3.93 -5.87
CA ILE A 228 -15.68 -4.52 -4.54
C ILE A 228 -14.34 -4.03 -3.99
N TRP A 229 -14.43 -3.14 -3.02
CA TRP A 229 -13.31 -2.37 -2.55
C TRP A 229 -13.21 -2.47 -1.04
N LYS A 230 -12.07 -2.96 -0.57
CA LYS A 230 -11.82 -3.15 0.86
C LYS A 230 -10.52 -2.45 1.22
N VAL A 231 -10.56 -1.54 2.18
CA VAL A 231 -9.36 -0.86 2.69
C VAL A 231 -9.30 -0.97 4.19
N VAL A 232 -8.17 -1.40 4.71
CA VAL A 232 -7.85 -1.31 6.13
C VAL A 232 -6.58 -0.51 6.32
N PHE A 233 -6.67 0.50 7.18
CA PHE A 233 -5.54 1.22 7.71
C PHE A 233 -5.22 0.72 9.11
N THR A 234 -3.94 0.57 9.44
CA THR A 234 -3.50 0.23 10.79
C THR A 234 -2.45 1.24 11.24
N THR A 235 -2.53 1.71 12.50
CA THR A 235 -1.59 2.71 13.03
C THR A 235 -1.23 2.42 14.49
N GLY A 236 -0.01 2.76 14.87
CA GLY A 236 0.41 2.86 16.27
C GLY A 236 0.14 4.28 16.77
N GLY A 237 -0.95 4.47 17.51
CA GLY A 237 -1.46 5.78 17.89
C GLY A 237 -2.20 6.50 16.76
N ARG A 238 -2.49 7.79 16.98
CA ARG A 238 -3.32 8.60 16.08
C ARG A 238 -2.59 8.98 14.79
N SER A 239 -3.35 9.08 13.71
CA SER A 239 -2.93 9.67 12.44
C SER A 239 -3.83 10.85 12.09
N GLN A 240 -3.26 12.04 11.92
CA GLN A 240 -4.02 13.24 11.57
C GLN A 240 -4.72 13.11 10.20
N VAL A 241 -4.11 12.38 9.27
CA VAL A 241 -4.70 12.08 7.95
C VAL A 241 -5.95 11.23 8.11
N LEU A 242 -5.87 10.15 8.90
CA LEU A 242 -6.99 9.22 9.08
C LEU A 242 -8.10 9.83 9.94
N ASP A 243 -7.77 10.65 10.93
CA ASP A 243 -8.76 11.43 11.70
C ASP A 243 -9.61 12.34 10.79
N ARG A 244 -9.07 12.79 9.64
CA ARG A 244 -9.78 13.62 8.67
C ARG A 244 -10.46 12.81 7.57
N GLY A 245 -9.83 11.74 7.09
CA GLY A 245 -10.28 10.97 5.92
C GLY A 245 -11.16 9.76 6.24
N ILE A 246 -11.23 9.32 7.51
CA ILE A 246 -12.01 8.16 7.96
C ILE A 246 -13.24 8.61 8.76
N ARG A 247 -14.38 7.94 8.56
CA ARG A 247 -15.59 8.25 9.33
C ARG A 247 -15.45 7.73 10.77
N PRO A 248 -16.06 8.39 11.78
CA PRO A 248 -15.93 7.97 13.17
C PRO A 248 -16.29 6.50 13.44
N TRP A 249 -17.29 5.95 12.74
CA TRP A 249 -17.73 4.55 12.89
C TRP A 249 -16.89 3.53 12.11
N GLU A 250 -15.96 3.98 11.26
CA GLU A 250 -14.98 3.17 10.55
C GLU A 250 -13.70 2.99 11.38
N ARG A 251 -13.52 3.76 12.47
CA ARG A 251 -12.42 3.63 13.43
C ARG A 251 -12.68 2.53 14.45
N VAL A 252 -11.67 1.73 14.72
CA VAL A 252 -11.63 0.67 15.74
C VAL A 252 -10.47 0.98 16.68
N ASP A 253 -10.79 1.33 17.92
CA ASP A 253 -9.80 1.59 18.96
C ASP A 253 -9.33 0.26 19.59
N ALA A 254 -8.20 -0.25 19.12
CA ALA A 254 -7.55 -1.43 19.71
C ALA A 254 -6.78 -1.08 21.00
N SER A 255 -6.35 0.18 21.16
CA SER A 255 -5.65 0.66 22.36
C SER A 255 -6.52 0.55 23.61
N GLY A 256 -7.74 1.05 23.54
CA GLY A 256 -8.71 0.98 24.63
C GLY A 256 -9.06 -0.46 25.01
N MET A 257 -9.06 -1.38 24.04
CA MET A 257 -9.34 -2.81 24.28
C MET A 257 -8.21 -3.50 25.04
N VAL A 258 -6.95 -3.17 24.74
CA VAL A 258 -5.79 -3.69 25.48
C VAL A 258 -5.75 -3.13 26.91
N GLN A 259 -6.01 -1.82 27.08
CA GLN A 259 -6.02 -1.18 28.40
C GLN A 259 -7.16 -1.68 29.29
N ALA A 260 -8.37 -1.87 28.74
CA ALA A 260 -9.51 -2.42 29.46
C ALA A 260 -9.26 -3.86 29.98
N ARG A 261 -8.44 -4.64 29.27
CA ARG A 261 -8.05 -6.01 29.69
C ARG A 261 -6.97 -6.00 30.79
N GLY A 262 -6.07 -5.02 30.79
CA GLY A 262 -5.09 -4.82 31.87
C GLY A 262 -5.67 -4.22 33.16
N GLY A 263 -6.89 -3.68 33.10
CA GLY A 263 -7.54 -2.94 34.19
C GLY A 263 -8.40 -3.76 35.18
N ARG A 264 -8.37 -5.10 35.14
CA ARG A 264 -8.94 -5.88 36.26
C ARG A 264 -7.99 -5.81 37.45
N ALA A 265 -8.14 -4.74 38.23
CA ALA A 265 -7.61 -4.68 39.59
C ALA A 265 -8.11 -5.90 40.36
N HIS A 266 -7.19 -6.76 40.80
CA HIS A 266 -7.52 -7.76 41.81
C HIS A 266 -7.91 -7.03 43.10
N PRO A 267 -9.10 -7.28 43.66
CA PRO A 267 -9.43 -6.76 44.98
C PRO A 267 -8.64 -7.55 46.02
N GLY A 268 -7.64 -6.92 46.63
CA GLY A 268 -6.94 -7.48 47.79
C GLY A 268 -5.43 -7.47 47.68
N GLY A 269 -4.82 -6.29 47.72
CA GLY A 269 -3.39 -6.12 47.98
C GLY A 269 -3.20 -4.98 48.97
N VAL A 270 -3.28 -5.29 50.26
CA VAL A 270 -2.96 -4.35 51.34
C VAL A 270 -1.46 -4.11 51.29
N PHE A 271 -1.05 -2.86 51.02
CA PHE A 271 0.32 -2.43 51.29
C PHE A 271 0.45 -2.22 52.80
N MET A 272 1.24 -3.08 53.45
CA MET A 272 2.02 -2.70 54.64
C MET A 272 3.39 -2.22 54.19
#